data_AF-A0A7X7KYE3-F1
#
_entry.id   AF-A0A7X7KYE3-F1
#
_cell.length_a   1.000
_cell.length_b   1.000
_cell.length_c   1.000
_cell.angle_alpha   90.00
_cell.angle_beta   90.00
_cell.angle_gamma   90.00
#
_symmetry.space_group_name_H-M   'P 1'
#
loop_
_entity.id
_entity.type
_entity.pdbx_description
1 polymer ?
#
loop_
_entity_poly.entity_id
_entity_poly.type
_entity_poly.pdbx_seq_one_letter_code
_entity_poly.pdbx_strand_id
1 'polypeptide(L)'
;SAWDVARDAYNSPDTTYILPNGTRRSGKEITNWRAIPSGTRVLIGEGDINPVENVQNLAPGATPATVAGAEWNAGRTLYILPGGKCLRGDELTAETSQALPAGTRVLVGYRLDGPVTSRRPAFEIAGPNWNEPDTYFLLPDGTLAGGNTVDPARIPRGTMILFKH
;
A
#
# COMPACT_ATOMS: atom_id res chain seq x y z
N SER A 1 1.45 20.39 -10.13
CA SER A 1 1.73 19.62 -11.37
C SER A 1 2.89 18.64 -11.16
N ALA A 2 3.06 17.63 -12.03
CA ALA A 2 4.21 16.70 -11.98
C ALA A 2 5.58 17.42 -12.00
N TRP A 3 5.62 18.62 -12.61
CA TRP A 3 6.75 19.56 -12.59
C TRP A 3 7.10 20.10 -11.18
N ASP A 4 6.11 20.34 -10.32
CA ASP A 4 6.33 20.88 -8.96
C ASP A 4 6.96 19.86 -8.01
N VAL A 5 6.69 18.58 -8.25
CA VAL A 5 7.20 17.45 -7.44
C VAL A 5 8.62 17.08 -7.88
N ALA A 6 8.90 17.13 -9.18
CA ALA A 6 10.15 16.65 -9.73
C ALA A 6 11.32 17.65 -9.67
N ARG A 7 11.03 18.97 -9.70
CA ARG A 7 11.99 20.09 -9.74
C ARG A 7 13.25 19.74 -10.58
N ASP A 8 14.44 19.72 -9.97
CA ASP A 8 15.74 19.45 -10.64
C ASP A 8 16.01 17.97 -10.94
N ALA A 9 15.29 17.03 -10.33
CA ALA A 9 15.52 15.59 -10.47
C ALA A 9 14.62 14.93 -11.54
N TYR A 10 13.86 15.72 -12.30
CA TYR A 10 12.84 15.22 -13.24
C TYR A 10 13.37 14.28 -14.33
N ASN A 11 14.65 14.40 -14.69
CA ASN A 11 15.33 13.56 -15.68
C ASN A 11 16.32 12.56 -15.05
N SER A 12 16.33 12.42 -13.72
CA SER A 12 17.21 11.49 -13.02
C SER A 12 16.81 10.03 -13.31
N PRO A 13 17.77 9.09 -13.42
CA PRO A 13 17.46 7.66 -13.43
C PRO A 13 16.66 7.22 -12.19
N ASP A 14 16.83 7.91 -11.06
CA ASP A 14 16.15 7.64 -9.78
C ASP A 14 14.69 8.09 -9.77
N THR A 15 14.26 8.76 -10.83
CA THR A 15 12.90 9.27 -10.96
C THR A 15 12.04 8.27 -11.72
N THR A 16 10.98 7.73 -11.12
CA THR A 16 10.04 6.83 -11.79
C THR A 16 8.72 7.54 -12.08
N TYR A 17 8.37 7.62 -13.35
CA TYR A 17 7.08 8.07 -13.83
C TYR A 17 6.14 6.88 -14.01
N ILE A 18 4.95 6.97 -13.44
CA ILE A 18 3.88 5.98 -13.60
C ILE A 18 2.79 6.61 -14.45
N LEU A 19 2.69 6.12 -15.69
CA LEU A 19 1.69 6.54 -16.65
C LEU A 19 0.29 6.07 -16.22
N PRO A 20 -0.80 6.71 -16.69
CA PRO A 20 -2.17 6.33 -16.34
C PRO A 20 -2.54 4.89 -16.71
N ASN A 21 -1.83 4.31 -17.68
CA ASN A 21 -1.96 2.91 -18.08
C ASN A 21 -1.12 1.94 -17.21
N GLY A 22 -0.55 2.42 -16.10
CA GLY A 22 0.31 1.64 -15.19
C GLY A 22 1.76 1.44 -15.67
N THR A 23 2.11 1.93 -16.86
CA THR A 23 3.46 1.78 -17.39
C THR A 23 4.45 2.62 -16.58
N ARG A 24 5.55 2.00 -16.16
CA ARG A 24 6.62 2.66 -15.40
C ARG A 24 7.72 3.07 -16.38
N ARG A 25 8.19 4.31 -16.28
CA ARG A 25 9.28 4.87 -17.07
C ARG A 25 10.24 5.57 -16.14
N SER A 26 11.54 5.34 -16.28
CA SER A 26 12.53 6.18 -15.62
C SER A 26 12.50 7.59 -16.21
N GLY A 27 12.84 8.60 -15.43
CA GLY A 27 12.97 9.99 -15.86
C GLY A 27 14.00 10.15 -16.97
N LYS A 28 14.99 9.25 -17.02
CA LYS A 28 15.96 9.15 -18.11
C LYS A 28 15.36 8.61 -19.41
N GLU A 29 14.30 7.82 -19.35
CA GLU A 29 13.62 7.23 -20.52
C GLU A 29 12.57 8.15 -21.14
N ILE A 30 12.17 9.21 -20.42
CA ILE A 30 11.25 10.20 -20.96
C ILE A 30 12.05 11.16 -21.82
N THR A 31 11.72 11.22 -23.11
CA THR A 31 12.34 12.15 -24.07
C THR A 31 11.39 13.28 -24.48
N ASN A 32 10.09 13.13 -24.21
CA ASN A 32 9.07 14.11 -24.55
C ASN A 32 8.15 14.39 -23.36
N TRP A 33 8.61 15.28 -22.47
CA TRP A 33 7.88 15.70 -21.27
C TRP A 33 6.55 16.40 -21.55
N ARG A 34 6.37 17.00 -22.74
CA ARG A 34 5.09 17.60 -23.16
C ARG A 34 4.05 16.57 -23.57
N ALA A 35 4.47 15.33 -23.86
CA ALA A 35 3.60 14.22 -24.20
C ALA A 35 3.25 13.33 -22.99
N ILE A 36 3.64 13.74 -21.77
CA ILE A 36 3.24 13.02 -20.56
C ILE A 36 1.73 13.20 -20.37
N PRO A 37 0.94 12.12 -20.39
CA PRO A 37 -0.49 12.21 -20.22
C PRO A 37 -0.84 12.71 -18.81
N SER A 38 -1.91 13.50 -18.72
CA SER A 38 -2.50 13.92 -17.46
C SER A 38 -2.85 12.69 -16.61
N GLY A 39 -2.51 12.72 -15.31
CA GLY A 39 -2.62 11.56 -14.42
C GLY A 39 -1.32 10.78 -14.23
N THR A 40 -0.23 11.17 -14.88
CA THR A 40 1.10 10.58 -14.64
C THR A 40 1.63 10.97 -13.26
N ARG A 41 2.03 9.99 -12.46
CA ARG A 41 2.62 10.17 -11.13
C ARG A 41 4.15 10.11 -11.23
N VAL A 42 4.87 10.85 -10.38
CA VAL A 42 6.34 10.92 -10.38
C VAL A 42 6.85 10.53 -9.00
N LEU A 43 7.86 9.66 -8.96
CA LEU A 43 8.57 9.18 -7.77
C LEU A 43 10.05 9.55 -7.93
N ILE A 44 10.76 9.97 -6.87
CA ILE A 44 12.20 10.29 -6.94
C ILE A 44 12.92 9.59 -5.78
N GLY A 45 13.97 8.82 -6.07
CA GLY A 45 14.89 8.24 -5.08
C GLY A 45 14.67 6.75 -4.79
N GLU A 46 15.78 6.06 -4.54
CA GLU A 46 15.83 4.65 -4.10
C GLU A 46 15.00 4.45 -2.82
N GLY A 47 14.06 3.50 -2.90
CA GLY A 47 13.47 2.89 -1.72
C GLY A 47 12.50 3.77 -0.94
N ASP A 48 11.39 4.15 -1.56
CA ASP A 48 10.10 3.97 -0.90
C ASP A 48 9.01 4.06 -1.95
N ILE A 49 8.29 2.96 -2.11
CA ILE A 49 6.85 3.06 -2.27
C ILE A 49 6.40 4.03 -1.16
N ASN A 50 6.18 5.29 -1.48
CA ASN A 50 5.22 6.07 -0.74
C ASN A 50 3.87 5.60 -1.30
N PRO A 51 3.20 4.60 -0.70
CA PRO A 51 1.78 4.51 -0.93
C PRO A 51 1.22 5.83 -0.44
N VAL A 52 0.32 6.39 -1.22
CA VAL A 52 -0.84 7.16 -0.77
C VAL A 52 -1.05 7.03 0.76
N GLU A 53 -0.40 7.93 1.51
CA GLU A 53 -0.47 8.20 2.95
C GLU A 53 -0.57 7.10 4.04
N ASN A 54 -0.51 5.77 3.80
CA ASN A 54 -1.10 4.88 4.83
C ASN A 54 -0.47 3.53 5.18
N VAL A 55 0.62 3.09 4.55
CA VAL A 55 1.33 1.87 4.99
C VAL A 55 2.68 2.26 5.56
N GLN A 56 2.83 2.19 6.88
CA GLN A 56 4.09 2.48 7.56
C GLN A 56 4.81 1.19 7.92
N ASN A 57 6.16 1.19 7.91
CA ASN A 57 6.94 0.02 8.29
C ASN A 57 7.48 0.16 9.71
N LEU A 58 7.34 -0.90 10.51
CA LEU A 58 7.94 -0.97 11.84
C LEU A 58 9.45 -1.18 11.70
N ALA A 59 10.23 -0.15 12.05
CA ALA A 59 11.69 -0.23 12.08
C ALA A 59 12.18 -1.13 13.24
N PRO A 60 13.42 -1.64 13.18
CA PRO A 60 14.01 -2.38 14.30
C PRO A 60 13.96 -1.57 15.61
N GLY A 61 13.35 -2.13 16.65
CA GLY A 61 13.20 -1.48 17.95
C GLY A 61 12.11 -0.40 18.03
N ALA A 62 11.40 -0.11 16.93
CA ALA A 62 10.22 0.74 16.97
C ALA A 62 9.03 -0.01 17.60
N THR A 63 8.14 0.74 18.23
CA THR A 63 6.93 0.19 18.84
C THR A 63 5.68 0.56 18.01
N PRO A 64 4.59 -0.21 18.13
CA PRO A 64 3.29 0.16 17.58
C PRO A 64 2.89 1.61 17.86
N ALA A 65 3.11 2.08 19.09
CA ALA A 65 2.79 3.43 19.50
C ALA A 65 3.62 4.50 18.79
N THR A 66 4.89 4.22 18.47
CA THR A 66 5.73 5.17 17.72
C THR A 66 5.34 5.30 16.25
N VAL A 67 4.65 4.31 15.69
CA VAL A 67 4.26 4.26 14.27
C VAL A 67 2.80 4.66 14.07
N ALA A 68 1.89 4.06 14.85
CA ALA A 68 0.45 4.29 14.76
C ALA A 68 -0.06 5.37 15.73
N GLY A 69 0.79 5.93 16.59
CA GLY A 69 0.39 6.93 17.58
C GLY A 69 -0.61 6.37 18.60
N ALA A 70 -1.60 7.18 18.97
CA ALA A 70 -2.64 6.78 19.93
C ALA A 70 -3.53 5.63 19.44
N GLU A 71 -3.62 5.42 18.12
CA GLU A 71 -4.48 4.41 17.50
C GLU A 71 -3.81 3.03 17.43
N TRP A 72 -2.64 2.83 18.04
CA TRP A 72 -1.87 1.59 17.91
C TRP A 72 -2.63 0.34 18.39
N ASN A 73 -3.49 0.47 19.39
CA ASN A 73 -4.34 -0.61 19.91
C ASN A 73 -5.78 -0.55 19.39
N ALA A 74 -6.05 0.29 18.39
CA ALA A 74 -7.39 0.41 17.82
C ALA A 74 -7.71 -0.80 16.93
N GLY A 75 -8.98 -1.22 16.94
CA GLY A 75 -9.42 -2.33 16.09
C GLY A 75 -9.43 -2.05 14.59
N ARG A 76 -9.18 -0.79 14.21
CA ARG A 76 -8.96 -0.31 12.84
C ARG A 76 -7.47 -0.14 12.51
N THR A 77 -6.57 -0.60 13.37
CA THR A 77 -5.13 -0.59 13.09
C THR A 77 -4.70 -2.00 12.78
N LEU A 78 -4.09 -2.21 11.61
CA LEU A 78 -3.70 -3.51 11.11
C LEU A 78 -2.19 -3.63 11.08
N TYR A 79 -1.67 -4.73 11.61
CA TYR A 79 -0.26 -5.09 11.63
C TYR A 79 -0.04 -6.31 10.76
N ILE A 80 0.61 -6.15 9.62
CA ILE A 80 0.91 -7.23 8.68
C ILE A 80 2.38 -7.62 8.83
N LEU A 81 2.58 -8.75 9.48
CA LEU A 81 3.90 -9.31 9.74
C LEU A 81 4.59 -9.69 8.42
N PRO A 82 5.94 -9.79 8.42
CA PRO A 82 6.68 -10.48 7.38
C PRO A 82 6.11 -11.89 7.20
N GLY A 83 5.75 -12.25 5.97
CA GLY A 83 5.04 -13.51 5.66
C GLY A 83 3.51 -13.40 5.57
N GLY A 84 2.94 -12.20 5.78
CA GLY A 84 1.54 -11.93 5.43
C GLY A 84 0.50 -12.17 6.53
N LYS A 85 0.91 -12.65 7.70
CA LYS A 85 0.01 -12.75 8.85
C LYS A 85 -0.44 -11.35 9.27
N CYS A 86 -1.75 -11.13 9.34
CA CYS A 86 -2.32 -9.87 9.80
C CYS A 86 -2.86 -10.00 11.23
N LEU A 87 -2.57 -9.02 12.08
CA LEU A 87 -3.11 -8.84 13.42
C LEU A 87 -3.81 -7.50 13.50
N ARG A 88 -4.88 -7.40 14.30
CA ARG A 88 -5.51 -6.11 14.60
C ARG A 88 -4.96 -5.52 15.89
N GLY A 89 -4.97 -4.19 15.99
CA GLY A 89 -4.46 -3.48 17.15
C GLY A 89 -5.21 -3.83 18.44
N ASP A 90 -6.51 -4.09 18.37
CA ASP A 90 -7.32 -4.52 19.52
C ASP A 90 -7.07 -5.98 19.93
N GLU A 91 -6.37 -6.75 19.10
CA GLU A 91 -5.93 -8.12 19.40
C GLU A 91 -4.51 -8.16 19.97
N LEU A 92 -3.76 -7.04 19.94
CA LEU A 92 -2.40 -6.99 20.46
C LEU A 92 -2.41 -6.94 21.99
N THR A 93 -1.79 -7.95 22.61
CA THR A 93 -1.39 -7.89 24.02
C THR A 93 -0.14 -7.03 24.17
N ALA A 94 0.17 -6.59 25.39
CA ALA A 94 1.42 -5.87 25.69
C ALA A 94 2.65 -6.66 25.21
N GLU A 95 2.67 -7.98 25.45
CA GLU A 95 3.74 -8.88 25.01
C GLU A 95 3.84 -8.96 23.48
N THR A 96 2.71 -9.13 22.79
CA THR A 96 2.70 -9.25 21.32
C THR A 96 3.11 -7.94 20.67
N SER A 97 2.71 -6.80 21.24
CA SER A 97 3.05 -5.47 20.73
C SER A 97 4.57 -5.19 20.77
N GLN A 98 5.29 -5.75 21.74
CA GLN A 98 6.75 -5.64 21.85
C GLN A 98 7.49 -6.69 21.01
N ALA A 99 6.86 -7.83 20.75
CA ALA A 99 7.43 -8.92 19.97
C ALA A 99 7.19 -8.80 18.45
N LEU A 100 6.62 -7.69 17.98
CA LEU A 100 6.41 -7.48 16.55
C LEU A 100 7.75 -7.42 15.81
N PRO A 101 7.94 -8.22 14.75
CA PRO A 101 9.17 -8.22 13.99
C PRO A 101 9.33 -6.92 13.21
N ALA A 102 10.59 -6.51 13.01
CA ALA A 102 10.92 -5.44 12.08
C ALA A 102 10.41 -5.77 10.67
N GLY A 103 9.97 -4.76 9.93
CA GLY A 103 9.32 -4.93 8.63
C GLY A 103 7.83 -5.28 8.71
N THR A 104 7.24 -5.29 9.91
CA THR A 104 5.78 -5.31 10.07
C THR A 104 5.18 -4.05 9.44
N ARG A 105 4.26 -4.22 8.50
CA ARG A 105 3.53 -3.12 7.88
C ARG A 105 2.35 -2.73 8.76
N VAL A 106 2.18 -1.44 9.01
CA VAL A 106 1.19 -0.86 9.90
C VAL A 106 0.25 0.00 9.07
N LEU A 107 -1.04 -0.30 9.12
CA LEU A 107 -2.09 0.45 8.43
C LEU A 107 -3.11 0.93 9.46
N VAL A 108 -3.20 2.25 9.64
CA VAL A 108 -4.11 2.88 10.61
C VAL A 108 -5.40 3.30 9.91
N GLY A 109 -6.55 2.98 10.51
CA GLY A 109 -7.87 3.31 9.98
C GLY A 109 -8.45 2.30 8.99
N TYR A 110 -7.82 1.12 8.83
CA TYR A 110 -8.21 0.08 7.88
C TYR A 110 -8.98 -1.05 8.55
N ARG A 111 -9.81 -1.70 7.74
CA ARG A 111 -10.44 -2.98 8.06
C ARG A 111 -9.92 -4.05 7.12
N LEU A 112 -9.78 -5.27 7.61
CA LEU A 112 -9.44 -6.46 6.83
C LEU A 112 -10.71 -7.29 6.64
N ASP A 113 -11.05 -7.64 5.40
CA ASP A 113 -12.17 -8.54 5.09
C ASP A 113 -11.87 -9.38 3.84
N GLY A 114 -12.57 -10.50 3.66
CA GLY A 114 -12.34 -11.48 2.62
C GLY A 114 -12.64 -12.92 3.10
N PRO A 115 -12.04 -13.93 2.46
CA PRO A 115 -11.21 -13.84 1.26
C PRO A 115 -12.03 -13.50 0.01
N VAL A 116 -11.37 -12.94 -1.01
CA VAL A 116 -11.96 -12.74 -2.34
C VAL A 116 -12.25 -14.09 -2.98
N THR A 117 -13.49 -14.29 -3.43
CA THR A 117 -13.91 -15.48 -4.16
C THR A 117 -14.79 -15.11 -5.34
N SER A 118 -15.04 -16.04 -6.26
CA SER A 118 -15.99 -15.83 -7.35
C SER A 118 -17.43 -15.56 -6.88
N ARG A 119 -17.77 -15.95 -5.65
CA ARG A 119 -19.08 -15.69 -5.02
C ARG A 119 -19.10 -14.44 -4.16
N ARG A 120 -17.93 -13.89 -3.81
CA ARG A 120 -17.75 -12.71 -2.95
C ARG A 120 -16.60 -11.88 -3.54
N PRO A 121 -16.84 -11.15 -4.64
CA PRO A 121 -15.82 -10.40 -5.35
C PRO A 121 -15.38 -9.16 -4.56
N ALA A 122 -14.28 -8.53 -4.98
CA ALA A 122 -13.71 -7.38 -4.31
C ALA A 122 -14.69 -6.20 -4.14
N PHE A 123 -15.51 -5.94 -5.16
CA PHE A 123 -16.56 -4.92 -5.11
C PHE A 123 -17.59 -5.17 -4.01
N GLU A 124 -17.91 -6.43 -3.69
CA GLU A 124 -18.85 -6.76 -2.62
C GLU A 124 -18.22 -6.56 -1.23
N ILE A 125 -16.91 -6.77 -1.12
CA ILE A 125 -16.16 -6.67 0.13
C ILE A 125 -15.83 -5.22 0.48
N ALA A 126 -15.20 -4.49 -0.45
CA ALA A 126 -14.70 -3.14 -0.22
C ALA A 126 -15.61 -2.04 -0.81
N GLY A 127 -16.68 -2.41 -1.52
CA GLY A 127 -17.61 -1.48 -2.14
C GLY A 127 -17.09 -0.90 -3.47
N PRO A 128 -17.64 0.24 -3.93
CA PRO A 128 -17.30 0.82 -5.23
C PRO A 128 -15.83 1.26 -5.36
N ASN A 129 -15.16 1.52 -4.23
CA ASN A 129 -13.78 1.99 -4.17
C ASN A 129 -12.76 0.83 -4.09
N TRP A 130 -13.16 -0.41 -4.39
CA TRP A 130 -12.29 -1.58 -4.26
C TRP A 130 -11.02 -1.51 -5.12
N ASN A 131 -11.09 -0.78 -6.24
CA ASN A 131 -10.00 -0.59 -7.20
C ASN A 131 -9.24 0.74 -7.01
N GLU A 132 -9.51 1.48 -5.94
CA GLU A 132 -8.76 2.68 -5.60
C GLU A 132 -7.36 2.33 -5.07
N PRO A 133 -6.36 3.21 -5.22
CA PRO A 133 -5.01 2.99 -4.70
C PRO A 133 -4.93 2.97 -3.16
N ASP A 134 -5.98 3.44 -2.48
CA ASP A 134 -6.13 3.41 -1.02
C ASP A 134 -6.85 2.15 -0.51
N THR A 135 -7.22 1.23 -1.42
CA THR A 135 -7.68 -0.13 -1.08
C THR A 135 -6.54 -1.09 -1.38
N TYR A 136 -6.17 -1.95 -0.44
CA TYR A 136 -5.09 -2.92 -0.64
C TYR A 136 -5.59 -4.36 -0.68
N PHE A 137 -4.92 -5.17 -1.49
CA PHE A 137 -5.09 -6.61 -1.58
C PHE A 137 -3.90 -7.27 -0.91
N LEU A 138 -4.16 -7.98 0.18
CA LEU A 138 -3.18 -8.81 0.86
C LEU A 138 -3.24 -10.21 0.24
N LEU A 139 -2.26 -10.49 -0.60
CA LEU A 139 -2.10 -11.77 -1.27
C LEU A 139 -1.63 -12.86 -0.27
N PRO A 140 -1.86 -14.15 -0.57
CA PRO A 140 -1.49 -15.25 0.32
C PRO A 140 0.02 -15.39 0.56
N ASP A 141 0.86 -14.80 -0.29
CA ASP A 141 2.32 -14.71 -0.10
C ASP A 141 2.74 -13.55 0.84
N GLY A 142 1.77 -12.77 1.32
CA GLY A 142 1.99 -11.58 2.14
C GLY A 142 2.27 -10.31 1.34
N THR A 143 2.22 -10.35 0.01
CA THR A 143 2.34 -9.16 -0.84
C THR A 143 1.11 -8.25 -0.64
N LEU A 144 1.35 -6.94 -0.50
CA LEU A 144 0.30 -5.93 -0.52
C LEU A 144 0.29 -5.26 -1.88
N ALA A 145 -0.81 -5.42 -2.63
CA ALA A 145 -1.02 -4.76 -3.91
C ALA A 145 -2.11 -3.69 -3.77
N GLY A 146 -1.91 -2.50 -4.35
CA GLY A 146 -2.97 -1.48 -4.40
C GLY A 146 -4.09 -1.92 -5.36
N GLY A 147 -5.34 -1.58 -5.08
CA GLY A 147 -6.50 -2.01 -5.85
C GLY A 147 -6.43 -1.58 -7.31
N ASN A 148 -5.79 -0.44 -7.58
CA ASN A 148 -5.54 0.07 -8.93
C ASN A 148 -4.47 -0.71 -9.72
N THR A 149 -3.78 -1.66 -9.07
CA THR A 149 -2.72 -2.50 -9.68
C THR A 149 -3.15 -3.96 -9.85
N VAL A 150 -4.28 -4.35 -9.26
CA VAL A 150 -4.77 -5.72 -9.24
C VAL A 150 -5.67 -5.98 -10.44
N ASP A 151 -5.39 -7.06 -11.16
CA ASP A 151 -6.28 -7.58 -12.20
C ASP A 151 -7.41 -8.41 -11.53
N PRO A 152 -8.68 -7.98 -11.61
CA PRO A 152 -9.80 -8.66 -10.96
C PRO A 152 -10.00 -10.10 -11.45
N ALA A 153 -9.56 -10.43 -12.67
CA ALA A 153 -9.67 -11.78 -13.21
C ALA A 153 -8.59 -12.72 -12.67
N ARG A 154 -7.53 -12.19 -12.03
CA ARG A 154 -6.34 -12.94 -11.64
C ARG A 154 -6.02 -12.83 -10.14
N ILE A 155 -7.00 -12.44 -9.33
CA ILE A 155 -6.84 -12.38 -7.88
C ILE A 155 -6.59 -13.79 -7.32
N PRO A 156 -5.44 -14.04 -6.67
CA PRO A 156 -5.16 -15.34 -6.07
C PRO A 156 -6.22 -15.71 -5.02
N ARG A 157 -6.56 -16.99 -4.93
CA ARG A 157 -7.44 -17.49 -3.87
C ARG A 157 -6.80 -17.26 -2.50
N GLY A 158 -7.62 -16.85 -1.53
CA GLY A 158 -7.14 -16.50 -0.19
C GLY A 158 -6.66 -15.07 -0.06
N THR A 159 -6.79 -14.24 -1.11
CA THR A 159 -6.49 -12.81 -1.01
C THR A 159 -7.51 -12.12 -0.12
N MET A 160 -7.03 -11.32 0.83
CA MET A 160 -7.83 -10.47 1.69
C MET A 160 -7.79 -9.03 1.18
N ILE A 161 -8.79 -8.21 1.54
CA ILE A 161 -8.84 -6.78 1.17
C ILE A 161 -8.78 -5.92 2.42
N LEU A 162 -7.97 -4.86 2.34
CA LEU A 162 -7.82 -3.82 3.34
C LEU A 162 -8.38 -2.51 2.80
N PHE A 163 -9.32 -1.90 3.52
CA PHE A 163 -9.99 -0.69 3.06
C PHE A 163 -10.43 0.22 4.21
N LYS A 164 -10.66 1.50 3.90
CA LYS A 164 -11.20 2.52 4.82
C LYS A 164 -12.70 2.70 4.56
N HIS A 165 -13.52 2.48 5.58
CA HIS A 165 -14.97 2.78 5.60
C HIS A 165 -15.32 3.58 6.86
#